data_AF-A0A8T2H5D0-F1
#
_entry.id   AF-A0A8T2H5D0-F1
#
_cell.length_a   1.000
_cell.length_b   1.000
_cell.length_c   1.000
_cell.angle_alpha   90.00
_cell.angle_beta   90.00
_cell.angle_gamma   90.00
#
_symmetry.space_group_name_H-M   'P 1'
#
loop_
_entity.id
_entity.type
_entity.pdbx_description
1 polymer ?
#
loop_
_entity_poly.entity_id
_entity_poly.type
_entity_poly.pdbx_seq_one_letter_code
_entity_poly.pdbx_strand_id
1 'polypeptide(L)'
;MELGYIGRGVSLKGKTYWIASGEEEKRLGKFLMSFDYTTERFERLCLPNKYPCYAILALSVVREEKLSMLSQRGIKSKPEIWVTNKIGETQVVSWSMVLALDLQPKRCIGESGSFLVDEKKKVVVCCDNIRDQGKTTVHIFGEDNKVKQVDFEVGSSL
;
A
#
# COMPACT_ATOMS: atom_id res chain seq x y z
N MET A 1 6.83 0.03 -23.01
CA MET A 1 6.95 -0.82 -21.80
C MET A 1 5.66 -1.60 -21.69
N GLU A 2 5.74 -2.93 -21.67
CA GLU A 2 4.59 -3.79 -21.41
C GLU A 2 4.53 -4.13 -19.91
N LEU A 3 3.35 -3.94 -19.31
CA LEU A 3 3.13 -4.13 -17.86
C LEU A 3 2.50 -5.49 -17.64
N GLY A 4 3.15 -6.33 -16.84
CA GLY A 4 2.63 -7.66 -16.47
C GLY A 4 1.72 -7.65 -15.24
N TYR A 5 1.75 -6.57 -14.46
CA TYR A 5 0.90 -6.38 -13.29
C TYR A 5 0.68 -4.89 -13.05
N ILE A 6 -0.55 -4.55 -12.70
CA ILE A 6 -0.97 -3.21 -12.27
C ILE A 6 -1.79 -3.37 -11.00
N GLY A 7 -1.31 -2.78 -9.90
CA GLY A 7 -2.02 -2.74 -8.63
C GLY A 7 -3.12 -1.67 -8.62
N ARG A 8 -3.89 -1.62 -7.54
CA ARG A 8 -4.90 -0.57 -7.33
C ARG A 8 -4.23 0.81 -7.27
N GLY A 9 -4.75 1.75 -8.07
CA GLY A 9 -4.26 3.12 -8.11
C GLY A 9 -4.88 4.04 -7.05
N VAL A 10 -4.19 5.11 -6.73
CA VAL A 10 -4.65 6.22 -5.89
C VAL A 10 -4.41 7.54 -6.59
N SER A 11 -5.28 8.52 -6.38
CA SER A 11 -5.12 9.87 -6.92
C SER A 11 -4.66 10.83 -5.83
N LEU A 12 -3.68 11.68 -6.16
CA LEU A 12 -3.14 12.68 -5.25
C LEU A 12 -2.58 13.86 -6.07
N LYS A 13 -2.96 15.09 -5.70
CA LYS A 13 -2.43 16.34 -6.30
C LYS A 13 -2.45 16.34 -7.84
N GLY A 14 -3.53 15.86 -8.44
CA GLY A 14 -3.69 15.88 -9.90
C GLY A 14 -2.82 14.87 -10.65
N LYS A 15 -2.28 13.86 -9.95
CA LYS A 15 -1.63 12.69 -10.55
C LYS A 15 -2.28 11.41 -10.02
N THR A 16 -2.22 10.35 -10.81
CA THR A 16 -2.62 9.00 -10.36
C THR A 16 -1.38 8.14 -10.20
N TYR A 17 -1.32 7.37 -9.13
CA TYR A 17 -0.19 6.55 -8.73
C TYR A 17 -0.61 5.09 -8.58
N TRP A 18 0.19 4.14 -9.05
CA TRP A 18 -0.03 2.72 -8.82
C TRP A 18 1.28 1.93 -8.82
N ILE A 19 1.25 0.78 -8.16
CA ILE A 19 2.35 -0.18 -8.23
C ILE A 19 2.24 -0.95 -9.54
N ALA A 20 3.35 -1.15 -10.22
CA ALA A 20 3.42 -1.97 -11.43
C ALA A 20 4.66 -2.87 -11.45
N SER A 21 4.65 -3.87 -12.33
CA SER A 21 5.85 -4.62 -12.73
C SER A 21 5.80 -4.93 -14.23
N GLY A 22 6.95 -4.92 -14.90
CA GLY A 22 7.03 -5.22 -16.34
C GLY A 22 7.08 -6.72 -16.64
N GLU A 23 6.60 -7.12 -17.82
CA GLU A 23 6.63 -8.53 -18.26
C GLU A 23 8.05 -9.03 -18.56
N GLU A 24 8.82 -8.24 -19.31
CA GLU A 24 10.22 -8.53 -19.66
C GLU A 24 11.18 -8.12 -18.53
N GLU A 25 10.74 -7.18 -17.68
CA GLU A 25 11.48 -6.62 -16.56
C GLU A 25 11.23 -7.37 -15.23
N LYS A 26 10.83 -8.66 -15.27
CA LYS A 26 10.58 -9.46 -14.04
C LYS A 26 11.76 -9.43 -13.05
N ARG A 27 12.99 -9.29 -13.55
CA ARG A 27 14.21 -9.16 -12.74
C ARG A 27 14.32 -7.83 -11.99
N LEU A 28 13.68 -6.77 -12.46
CA LEU A 28 13.66 -5.45 -11.82
C LEU A 28 12.64 -5.36 -10.68
N GLY A 29 11.65 -6.24 -10.67
CA GLY A 29 10.65 -6.31 -9.60
C GLY A 29 9.52 -5.29 -9.76
N LYS A 30 8.88 -4.94 -8.64
CA LYS A 30 7.82 -3.92 -8.60
C LYS A 30 8.41 -2.52 -8.50
N PHE A 31 7.73 -1.54 -9.09
CA PHE A 31 8.05 -0.10 -9.01
C PHE A 31 6.78 0.73 -8.87
N LEU A 32 6.94 1.99 -8.43
CA LEU A 32 5.84 2.96 -8.41
C LEU A 32 5.77 3.65 -9.77
N MET A 33 4.57 3.76 -10.32
CA MET A 33 4.30 4.53 -11.53
C MET A 33 3.33 5.65 -11.21
N SER A 34 3.50 6.78 -11.88
CA SER A 34 2.52 7.85 -11.87
C SER A 34 2.13 8.25 -13.29
N PHE A 35 0.92 8.78 -13.43
CA PHE A 35 0.45 9.47 -14.61
C PHE A 35 0.09 10.90 -14.24
N ASP A 36 0.72 11.85 -14.91
CA ASP A 36 0.49 13.28 -14.77
C ASP A 36 -0.51 13.75 -15.82
N TYR A 37 -1.71 14.14 -15.40
CA TYR A 37 -2.76 14.61 -16.29
C TYR A 37 -2.45 15.98 -16.93
N THR A 38 -1.51 16.74 -16.37
CA THR A 38 -1.14 18.06 -16.90
C THR A 38 -0.20 17.93 -18.09
N THR A 39 0.72 16.97 -18.01
CA THR A 39 1.72 16.72 -19.06
C THR A 39 1.41 15.51 -19.93
N GLU A 40 0.36 14.76 -19.56
CA GLU A 40 -0.08 13.50 -20.16
C GLU A 40 1.06 12.45 -20.25
N ARG A 41 1.87 12.37 -19.20
CA ARG A 41 3.08 11.53 -19.17
C ARG A 41 3.08 10.54 -18.02
N PHE A 42 3.65 9.38 -18.30
CA PHE A 42 3.98 8.39 -17.29
C PHE A 42 5.38 8.63 -16.73
N GLU A 43 5.52 8.50 -15.41
CA GLU A 43 6.81 8.60 -14.71
C GLU A 43 6.99 7.38 -13.81
N ARG A 44 8.18 6.77 -13.86
CA ARG A 44 8.59 5.75 -12.87
C ARG A 44 9.21 6.46 -11.67
N LEU A 45 8.74 6.12 -10.48
CA LEU A 45 9.20 6.67 -9.21
C LEU A 45 9.87 5.58 -8.39
N CYS A 46 10.84 5.99 -7.57
CA CYS A 46 11.57 5.08 -6.70
C CYS A 46 10.66 4.56 -5.57
N LEU A 47 10.74 3.26 -5.31
CA LEU A 47 10.25 2.63 -4.09
C LEU A 47 11.33 2.73 -3.00
N PRO A 48 10.97 2.61 -1.70
CA PRO A 48 11.95 2.61 -0.60
C PRO A 48 12.97 1.47 -0.72
N ASN A 49 12.60 0.38 -1.40
CA ASN A 49 13.41 -0.81 -1.56
C ASN A 49 13.12 -1.48 -2.91
N LYS A 50 14.01 -2.39 -3.32
CA LYS A 50 13.69 -3.35 -4.38
C LYS A 50 12.75 -4.41 -3.84
N TYR A 51 11.59 -4.57 -4.48
CA TYR A 51 10.59 -5.58 -4.12
C TYR A 51 10.47 -6.63 -5.23
N PRO A 52 10.56 -7.92 -4.90
CA PRO A 52 10.35 -8.97 -5.90
C PRO A 52 8.90 -8.96 -6.42
N CYS A 53 8.67 -9.55 -7.59
CA CYS A 53 7.35 -9.58 -8.23
C CYS A 53 6.25 -10.23 -7.38
N TYR A 54 6.61 -11.15 -6.47
CA TYR A 54 5.68 -11.81 -5.55
C TYR A 54 5.43 -11.04 -4.24
N ALA A 55 6.10 -9.90 -4.02
CA ALA A 55 5.86 -9.09 -2.83
C ALA A 55 4.48 -8.41 -2.90
N ILE A 56 3.76 -8.39 -1.79
CA ILE A 56 2.48 -7.69 -1.68
C ILE A 56 2.77 -6.23 -1.40
N LEU A 57 2.28 -5.33 -2.27
CA LEU A 57 2.35 -3.89 -2.10
C LEU A 57 0.95 -3.31 -2.26
N ALA A 58 0.54 -2.45 -1.33
CA ALA A 58 -0.69 -1.66 -1.44
C ALA A 58 -0.36 -0.18 -1.26
N LEU A 59 -1.05 0.69 -2.00
CA LEU A 59 -0.91 2.14 -1.89
C LEU A 59 -2.14 2.75 -1.21
N SER A 60 -1.90 3.84 -0.51
CA SER A 60 -2.93 4.67 0.10
C SER A 60 -2.45 6.13 0.17
N VAL A 61 -3.33 7.05 0.56
CA VAL A 61 -3.04 8.48 0.67
C VAL A 61 -3.14 8.89 2.14
N VAL A 62 -2.19 9.70 2.59
CA VAL A 62 -2.19 10.25 3.95
C VAL A 62 -2.47 11.75 3.89
N ARG A 63 -3.57 12.15 4.53
CA ARG A 63 -3.99 13.54 4.72
C ARG A 63 -4.00 14.38 3.43
N GLU A 64 -4.23 13.74 2.28
CA GLU A 64 -4.22 14.39 0.95
C GLU A 64 -2.91 15.12 0.59
N GLU A 65 -1.80 14.77 1.26
CA GLU A 65 -0.49 15.39 1.05
C GLU A 65 0.59 14.39 0.67
N LYS A 66 0.49 13.14 1.14
CA LYS A 66 1.55 12.13 1.02
C LYS A 66 0.98 10.82 0.50
N LEU A 67 1.86 10.02 -0.10
CA LEU A 67 1.58 8.61 -0.36
C LEU A 67 2.00 7.77 0.85
N SER A 68 1.27 6.68 1.07
CA SER A 68 1.72 5.60 1.95
C SER A 68 1.69 4.29 1.20
N MET A 69 2.54 3.38 1.64
CA MET A 69 2.65 2.05 1.07
C MET A 69 2.76 1.02 2.19
N LEU A 70 1.87 0.02 2.14
CA LEU A 70 2.05 -1.22 2.86
C LEU A 70 2.89 -2.14 2.00
N SER A 71 3.94 -2.73 2.58
CA SER A 71 4.81 -3.67 1.88
C SER A 71 5.04 -4.94 2.68
N GLN A 72 4.90 -6.10 2.04
CA GLN A 72 5.22 -7.39 2.62
C GLN A 72 5.98 -8.23 1.59
N ARG A 73 7.27 -8.49 1.87
CA ARG A 73 8.15 -9.19 0.93
C ARG A 73 7.75 -10.65 0.70
N GLY A 74 7.18 -11.30 1.70
CA GLY A 74 6.68 -12.67 1.61
C GLY A 74 5.80 -13.02 2.80
N ILE A 75 5.11 -14.16 2.73
CA ILE A 75 4.09 -14.58 3.70
C ILE A 75 4.60 -14.64 5.16
N LYS A 76 5.88 -14.94 5.34
CA LYS A 76 6.53 -15.02 6.67
C LYS A 76 7.16 -13.69 7.12
N SER A 77 7.20 -12.68 6.26
CA SER A 77 7.79 -11.38 6.57
C SER A 77 6.76 -10.49 7.25
N LYS A 78 7.22 -9.71 8.23
CA LYS A 78 6.40 -8.66 8.86
C LYS A 78 6.05 -7.60 7.80
N PRO A 79 4.78 -7.19 7.67
CA PRO A 79 4.44 -6.06 6.83
C PRO A 79 5.03 -4.77 7.40
N GLU A 80 5.43 -3.88 6.50
CA GLU A 80 5.97 -2.56 6.84
C GLU A 80 5.09 -1.48 6.22
N ILE A 81 4.88 -0.40 6.96
CA ILE A 81 4.22 0.82 6.49
C ILE A 81 5.27 1.87 6.22
N TRP A 82 5.29 2.34 4.98
CA TRP A 82 6.14 3.41 4.49
C TRP A 82 5.28 4.62 4.13
N VAL A 83 5.80 5.81 4.38
CA VAL A 83 5.14 7.08 4.02
C VAL A 83 6.13 7.98 3.30
N THR A 84 5.68 8.72 2.30
CA THR A 84 6.53 9.66 1.59
C THR A 84 6.66 10.98 2.35
N ASN A 85 7.67 11.79 1.99
CA ASN A 85 7.52 13.23 2.19
C ASN A 85 6.33 13.77 1.39
N LYS A 86 5.92 15.01 1.66
CA LYS A 86 4.78 15.62 0.98
C LYS A 86 5.03 15.73 -0.53
N ILE A 87 4.06 15.24 -1.30
CA ILE A 87 4.12 15.25 -2.76
C ILE A 87 4.00 16.70 -3.26
N GLY A 88 4.93 17.09 -4.13
CA GLY A 88 4.98 18.43 -4.72
C GLY A 88 5.81 19.45 -3.95
N GLU A 89 6.25 19.15 -2.72
CA GLU A 89 7.13 20.07 -1.96
C GLU A 89 8.61 19.93 -2.34
N THR A 90 9.04 18.73 -2.74
CA THR A 90 10.41 18.44 -3.17
C THR A 90 10.41 17.84 -4.58
N GLN A 91 11.53 17.96 -5.28
CA GLN A 91 11.71 17.34 -6.60
C GLN A 91 11.82 15.82 -6.51
N VAL A 92 12.29 15.29 -5.38
CA VAL A 92 12.53 13.86 -5.17
C VAL A 92 11.55 13.30 -4.14
N VAL A 93 10.85 12.22 -4.51
CA VAL A 93 10.01 11.44 -3.58
C VAL A 93 10.92 10.57 -2.73
N SER A 94 10.94 10.83 -1.43
CA SER A 94 11.64 10.06 -0.41
C SER A 94 10.63 9.32 0.46
N TRP A 95 11.02 8.15 0.95
CA TRP A 95 10.19 7.28 1.77
C TRP A 95 10.79 7.12 3.16
N SER A 96 9.95 7.02 4.17
CA SER A 96 10.33 6.73 5.56
C SER A 96 9.43 5.63 6.11
N MET A 97 10.03 4.66 6.79
CA MET A 97 9.27 3.61 7.48
C MET A 97 8.66 4.20 8.74
N VAL A 98 7.37 3.99 8.95
CA VAL A 98 6.64 4.49 10.12
C VAL A 98 6.36 3.37 11.12
N LEU A 99 6.02 2.17 10.64
CA LEU A 99 5.66 1.05 11.50
C LEU A 99 5.94 -0.30 10.83
N ALA A 100 6.44 -1.27 11.58
CA ALA A 100 6.44 -2.68 11.20
C ALA A 100 5.34 -3.40 11.99
N LEU A 101 4.43 -4.06 11.29
CA LEU A 101 3.25 -4.70 11.87
C LEU A 101 3.60 -6.10 12.38
N ASP A 102 3.21 -6.40 13.62
CA ASP A 102 3.30 -7.76 14.17
C ASP A 102 2.02 -8.54 13.90
N LEU A 103 1.97 -9.16 12.71
CA LEU A 103 0.89 -10.07 12.35
C LEU A 103 1.21 -11.49 12.83
N GLN A 104 0.20 -12.16 13.39
CA GLN A 104 0.30 -13.59 13.71
C GLN A 104 0.72 -14.37 12.45
N PRO A 105 1.54 -15.42 12.58
CA PRO A 105 2.02 -16.21 11.46
C PRO A 105 0.85 -16.66 10.57
N LYS A 106 0.96 -16.42 9.26
CA LYS A 106 -0.05 -16.70 8.20
C LYS A 106 -1.15 -15.66 8.00
N ARG A 107 -1.20 -14.57 8.77
CA ARG A 107 -2.07 -13.43 8.40
C ARG A 107 -1.29 -12.51 7.46
N CYS A 108 -1.77 -12.40 6.23
CA CYS A 108 -1.33 -11.40 5.26
C CYS A 108 -2.53 -10.52 4.96
N ILE A 109 -2.33 -9.20 4.84
CA ILE A 109 -3.32 -8.37 4.16
C ILE A 109 -3.18 -8.75 2.69
N GLY A 110 -4.18 -9.41 2.13
CA GLY A 110 -4.11 -9.91 0.76
C GLY A 110 -3.88 -8.79 -0.24
N GLU A 111 -3.54 -9.12 -1.49
CA GLU A 111 -3.33 -8.12 -2.56
C GLU A 111 -4.58 -7.27 -2.85
N SER A 112 -5.76 -7.69 -2.38
CA SER A 112 -7.02 -6.94 -2.47
C SER A 112 -7.34 -6.11 -1.23
N GLY A 113 -6.53 -6.20 -0.18
CA GLY A 113 -6.72 -5.43 1.04
C GLY A 113 -6.46 -3.94 0.82
N SER A 114 -7.05 -3.13 1.68
CA SER A 114 -6.80 -1.69 1.74
C SER A 114 -6.28 -1.32 3.12
N PHE A 115 -5.60 -0.18 3.22
CA PHE A 115 -5.14 0.32 4.50
C PHE A 115 -5.18 1.85 4.54
N LEU A 116 -5.22 2.37 5.76
CA LEU A 116 -5.19 3.79 6.08
C LEU A 116 -4.17 4.03 7.20
N VAL A 117 -3.54 5.20 7.19
CA VAL A 117 -2.50 5.57 8.16
C VAL A 117 -2.83 6.92 8.78
N ASP A 118 -2.78 6.99 10.10
CA ASP A 118 -2.70 8.25 10.83
C ASP A 118 -1.28 8.40 11.38
N GLU A 119 -0.43 9.19 10.70
CA GLU A 119 0.95 9.44 11.12
C GLU A 119 1.04 10.07 12.51
N LYS A 120 0.10 10.96 12.87
CA LYS A 120 0.16 11.71 14.14
C LYS A 120 -0.14 10.79 15.32
N LYS A 121 -1.12 9.89 15.14
CA LYS A 121 -1.50 8.91 16.16
C LYS A 121 -0.67 7.61 16.07
N LYS A 122 0.12 7.45 15.00
CA LYS A 122 0.82 6.22 14.64
C LYS A 122 -0.12 5.01 14.66
N VAL A 123 -1.27 5.18 14.00
CA VAL A 123 -2.28 4.13 13.88
C VAL A 123 -2.39 3.70 12.42
N VAL A 124 -2.51 2.39 12.22
CA VAL A 124 -2.73 1.79 10.90
C VAL A 124 -4.01 0.99 10.96
N VAL A 125 -4.91 1.24 10.01
CA VAL A 125 -6.15 0.48 9.84
C VAL A 125 -6.03 -0.34 8.58
N CYS A 126 -6.15 -1.65 8.68
CA CYS A 126 -6.07 -2.58 7.56
C CYS A 126 -7.41 -3.27 7.39
N CYS A 127 -7.95 -3.25 6.18
CA CYS A 127 -9.18 -3.92 5.81
C CYS A 127 -8.83 -5.10 4.92
N ASP A 128 -9.18 -6.31 5.36
CA ASP A 128 -8.95 -7.53 4.61
C ASP A 128 -10.27 -8.24 4.31
N ASN A 129 -10.41 -8.65 3.06
CA ASN A 129 -11.53 -9.45 2.59
C ASN A 129 -11.05 -10.89 2.49
N ILE A 130 -11.28 -11.66 3.55
CA ILE A 130 -11.04 -13.11 3.52
C ILE A 130 -12.16 -13.69 2.64
N ARG A 131 -11.84 -13.84 1.35
CA ARG A 131 -12.79 -14.20 0.28
C ARG A 131 -13.57 -15.49 0.58
N ASP A 132 -13.01 -16.39 1.38
CA ASP A 132 -13.61 -17.69 1.67
C ASP A 132 -14.77 -17.65 2.69
N GLN A 133 -15.03 -16.52 3.36
CA GLN A 133 -16.07 -16.44 4.40
C GLN A 133 -17.10 -15.33 4.19
N GLY A 134 -16.97 -14.50 3.14
CA GLY A 134 -17.84 -13.33 2.94
C GLY A 134 -17.76 -12.29 4.07
N LYS A 135 -16.71 -12.36 4.91
CA LYS A 135 -16.49 -11.48 6.05
C LYS A 135 -15.37 -10.50 5.76
N THR A 136 -15.67 -9.22 5.95
CA THR A 136 -14.66 -8.16 5.96
C THR A 136 -14.15 -8.00 7.39
N THR A 137 -12.85 -8.17 7.57
CA THR A 137 -12.20 -7.97 8.88
C THR A 137 -11.39 -6.69 8.85
N VAL A 138 -11.55 -5.87 9.89
CA VAL A 138 -10.76 -4.67 10.08
C VAL A 138 -9.79 -4.89 11.24
N HIS A 139 -8.50 -4.69 10.97
CA HIS A 139 -7.43 -4.74 11.96
C HIS A 139 -6.90 -3.32 12.21
N ILE A 140 -6.84 -2.92 13.47
CA ILE A 140 -6.29 -1.63 13.89
C ILE A 140 -5.02 -1.89 14.69
N PHE A 141 -3.91 -1.33 14.23
CA PHE A 141 -2.59 -1.42 14.85
C PHE A 141 -2.23 -0.06 15.46
N GLY A 142 -1.89 -0.07 16.75
CA GLY A 142 -1.19 1.05 17.38
C GLY A 142 0.33 0.95 17.27
N GLU A 143 1.04 1.97 17.76
CA GLU A 143 2.50 1.99 17.82
C GLU A 143 3.09 0.81 18.62
N ASP A 144 2.37 0.36 19.66
CA ASP A 144 2.75 -0.79 20.48
C ASP A 144 2.42 -2.14 19.83
N ASN A 145 2.02 -2.14 18.55
CA ASN A 145 1.58 -3.30 17.80
C ASN A 145 0.40 -4.06 18.42
N LYS A 146 -0.32 -3.47 19.39
CA LYS A 146 -1.56 -4.07 19.89
C LYS A 146 -2.60 -4.02 18.79
N VAL A 147 -3.13 -5.20 18.46
CA VAL A 147 -4.11 -5.38 17.40
C VAL A 147 -5.50 -5.39 17.99
N LYS A 148 -6.34 -4.46 17.54
CA LYS A 148 -7.79 -4.56 17.73
C LYS A 148 -8.40 -5.10 16.44
N GLN A 149 -9.04 -6.27 16.53
CA GLN A 149 -9.85 -6.82 15.44
C GLN A 149 -11.30 -6.37 15.62
N VAL A 150 -11.90 -5.90 14.53
CA VAL A 150 -13.32 -5.57 14.44
C VAL A 150 -13.88 -6.30 13.23
N ASP A 151 -14.86 -7.16 13.46
CA ASP A 151 -15.56 -7.85 12.38
C ASP A 151 -16.68 -6.93 11.88
N PHE A 152 -16.75 -6.73 10.57
CA PHE A 152 -17.88 -6.07 9.93
C PHE A 152 -18.80 -7.15 9.37
N GLU A 153 -19.98 -7.29 9.95
CA GLU A 153 -21.09 -7.91 9.24
C GLU A 153 -21.59 -6.88 8.23
N VAL A 154 -21.48 -7.18 6.94
CA VAL A 154 -22.19 -6.43 5.92
C VAL A 154 -23.67 -6.73 6.16
N GLY A 155 -24.33 -5.88 6.95
CA GLY A 155 -25.78 -5.86 7.01
C GLY A 155 -26.28 -5.66 5.60
N SER A 156 -27.08 -6.60 5.10
CA SER A 156 -27.79 -6.49 3.83
C SER A 156 -28.62 -5.21 3.86
N SER A 157 -28.06 -4.15 3.27
CA SER A 157 -28.68 -2.84 3.19
C SER A 157 -28.92 -2.56 1.71
N LEU A 158 -30.13 -2.96 1.28
CA LEU A 158 -30.87 -2.63 0.05
C LEU A 158 -30.20 -2.90 -1.31
#